data_AF-A0AA37HI98-F1
#
_entry.id   AF-A0AA37HI98-F1
#
_cell.length_a   1.000
_cell.length_b   1.000
_cell.length_c   1.000
_cell.angle_alpha   90.00
_cell.angle_beta   90.00
_cell.angle_gamma   90.00
#
_symmetry.space_group_name_H-M   'P 1'
#
loop_
_entity.id
_entity.type
_entity.pdbx_description
1 polymer ?
#
loop_
_entity_poly.entity_id
_entity_poly.type
_entity_poly.pdbx_seq_one_letter_code
_entity_poly.pdbx_strand_id
1 'polypeptide(L)'
;MIIVTGQPTLFSDALDRLAEAAAARRAAEHEALLAAAPRYVLPDGTAWRSAGMLGRVRSGYQADQGRRLHVVREEDCDGAATPALCGARPGLSSVGWGEIETAPATCPRCLARLRKAGLRGGSRS
;
A
#
# COMPACT_ATOMS: atom_id res chain seq x y z
N MET A 1 45.38 -29.33 31.24
CA MET A 1 44.01 -29.57 30.74
C MET A 1 43.28 -28.23 30.79
N ILE A 2 43.26 -27.49 29.68
CA ILE A 2 42.56 -26.20 29.60
C ILE A 2 41.20 -26.48 28.98
N ILE A 3 40.14 -26.34 29.77
CA ILE A 3 38.77 -26.39 29.26
C ILE A 3 38.45 -24.99 28.75
N VAL A 4 38.39 -24.83 27.43
CA VAL A 4 37.91 -23.59 26.80
C VAL A 4 36.38 -23.65 26.82
N THR A 5 35.76 -23.09 27.86
CA THR A 5 34.32 -22.85 27.90
C THR A 5 34.02 -21.45 27.36
N GLY A 6 33.15 -21.39 26.34
CA GLY A 6 32.30 -20.22 26.11
C GLY A 6 32.66 -19.32 24.92
N GLN A 7 32.17 -19.67 23.73
CA GLN A 7 31.88 -18.70 22.65
C GLN A 7 30.68 -19.10 21.72
N PRO A 8 29.65 -19.89 22.07
CA PRO A 8 28.57 -20.19 21.11
C PRO A 8 27.53 -19.06 20.90
N THR A 9 27.45 -18.05 21.78
CA THR A 9 26.33 -17.07 21.75
C THR A 9 26.60 -15.83 20.89
N LEU A 10 27.84 -15.35 20.81
CA LEU A 10 28.17 -14.12 20.08
C LEU A 10 27.93 -14.22 18.56
N PHE A 11 28.08 -15.42 18.00
CA PHE A 11 27.85 -15.67 16.57
C PHE A 11 26.34 -15.72 16.25
N SER A 12 25.52 -16.30 17.13
CA SER A 12 24.06 -16.29 16.98
C SER A 12 23.51 -14.87 17.03
N ASP A 13 23.92 -14.08 18.03
CA ASP A 13 23.50 -12.69 18.18
C ASP A 13 23.85 -11.83 16.95
N ALA A 14 25.00 -12.08 16.33
CA ALA A 14 25.40 -11.38 15.11
C ALA A 14 24.53 -11.77 13.92
N LEU A 15 24.21 -13.06 13.76
CA LEU A 15 23.32 -13.53 12.70
C LEU A 15 21.88 -13.02 12.87
N ASP A 16 21.37 -13.00 14.10
CA ASP A 16 20.04 -12.50 14.42
C ASP A 16 19.92 -11.00 14.10
N ARG A 17 20.91 -10.19 14.49
CA ARG A 17 20.96 -8.75 14.13
C ARG A 17 21.04 -8.52 12.62
N LEU A 18 21.75 -9.37 11.88
CA LEU A 18 21.81 -9.30 10.42
C LEU A 18 20.46 -9.65 9.78
N ALA A 19 19.75 -10.65 10.30
CA ALA A 19 18.42 -11.02 9.85
C ALA A 19 17.40 -9.90 10.12
N GLU A 20 17.45 -9.30 11.31
CA GLU A 20 16.63 -8.13 11.68
C GLU A 20 16.91 -6.93 10.76
N ALA A 21 18.19 -6.62 10.50
CA ALA A 21 18.57 -5.54 9.58
C ALA A 21 18.07 -5.80 8.15
N ALA A 22 18.17 -7.03 7.66
CA ALA A 22 17.64 -7.42 6.35
C ALA A 22 16.10 -7.35 6.30
N ALA A 23 15.41 -7.67 7.40
CA ALA A 23 13.96 -7.51 7.51
C ALA A 23 13.56 -6.03 7.49
N ALA A 24 14.27 -5.17 8.23
CA ALA A 24 14.04 -3.73 8.27
C ALA A 24 14.24 -3.08 6.89
N ARG A 25 15.30 -3.47 6.16
CA ARG A 25 15.53 -3.01 4.78
C ARG A 25 14.40 -3.42 3.84
N ARG A 26 13.97 -4.69 3.87
CA ARG A 26 12.85 -5.18 3.06
C ARG A 26 11.55 -4.45 3.38
N ALA A 27 11.30 -4.14 4.66
CA ALA A 27 10.15 -3.35 5.08
C ALA A 27 10.21 -1.91 4.53
N ALA A 28 11.39 -1.28 4.56
CA ALA A 28 11.60 0.06 4.01
C ALA A 28 11.47 0.12 2.48
N GLU A 29 12.00 -0.89 1.77
CA GLU A 29 11.85 -1.02 0.32
C GLU A 29 10.37 -1.25 -0.08
N HIS A 30 9.66 -2.07 0.68
CA HIS A 30 8.21 -2.28 0.51
C HIS A 30 7.43 -0.99 0.75
N GLU A 31 7.79 -0.22 1.78
CA GLU A 31 7.20 1.08 2.08
C GLU A 31 7.41 2.09 0.93
N ALA A 32 8.62 2.14 0.38
CA ALA A 32 8.94 2.99 -0.76
C ALA A 32 8.16 2.58 -2.02
N LEU A 33 8.01 1.27 -2.27
CA LEU A 33 7.26 0.75 -3.42
C LEU A 33 5.78 1.12 -3.34
N LEU A 34 5.19 1.02 -2.15
CA LEU A 34 3.80 1.44 -1.91
C LEU A 34 3.58 2.92 -2.18
N ALA A 35 4.56 3.75 -1.81
CA ALA A 35 4.54 5.19 -1.99
C ALA A 35 4.82 5.63 -3.43
N ALA A 36 5.33 4.76 -4.31
CA ALA A 36 5.71 5.10 -5.68
C ALA A 36 4.86 4.42 -6.78
N ALA A 37 4.14 3.35 -6.47
CA ALA A 37 3.45 2.56 -7.48
C ALA A 37 2.09 3.17 -7.89
N PRO A 38 1.84 3.44 -9.20
CA PRO A 38 0.52 3.88 -9.70
C PRO A 38 -0.44 2.71 -9.97
N ARG A 39 0.06 1.47 -9.83
CA ARG A 39 -0.67 0.22 -10.03
C ARG A 39 -0.18 -0.81 -9.01
N TYR A 40 -1.12 -1.53 -8.42
CA TYR A 40 -0.91 -2.47 -7.33
C TYR A 40 -1.51 -3.82 -7.72
N VAL A 41 -0.71 -4.89 -7.71
CA VAL A 41 -1.21 -6.24 -7.97
C VAL A 41 -1.16 -7.04 -6.67
N LEU A 42 -2.34 -7.38 -6.16
CA LEU A 42 -2.48 -8.18 -4.94
C LEU A 42 -2.11 -9.66 -5.22
N PRO A 43 -1.80 -10.47 -4.19
CA PRO A 43 -1.44 -11.89 -4.37
C PRO A 43 -2.53 -12.75 -5.01
N ASP A 44 -3.78 -12.32 -4.94
CA ASP A 44 -4.92 -12.97 -5.60
C ASP A 44 -4.98 -12.68 -7.12
N GLY A 45 -4.02 -11.92 -7.65
CA GLY A 45 -3.92 -11.53 -9.06
C GLY A 45 -4.78 -10.33 -9.43
N THR A 46 -5.53 -9.75 -8.48
CA THR A 46 -6.37 -8.58 -8.76
C THR A 46 -5.52 -7.33 -8.92
N ALA A 47 -5.81 -6.56 -9.96
CA ALA A 47 -5.13 -5.31 -10.25
C ALA A 47 -5.91 -4.13 -9.66
N TRP A 48 -5.19 -3.22 -9.03
CA TRP A 48 -5.72 -2.04 -8.36
C TRP A 48 -4.91 -0.82 -8.76
N ARG A 49 -5.53 0.35 -8.72
CA ARG A 49 -4.89 1.62 -9.09
C ARG A 49 -5.25 2.72 -8.11
N SER A 50 -4.43 3.76 -8.13
CA SER A 50 -4.73 5.00 -7.45
C SER A 50 -5.82 5.77 -8.22
N ALA A 51 -6.86 6.20 -7.50
CA ALA A 51 -7.90 7.05 -8.03
C ALA A 51 -8.30 8.13 -7.04
N GLY A 52 -8.63 9.30 -7.57
CA GLY A 52 -9.29 10.37 -6.85
C GLY A 52 -10.81 10.20 -6.89
N MET A 53 -11.51 10.78 -5.92
CA MET A 53 -12.97 10.86 -5.96
C MET A 53 -13.37 12.05 -6.83
N LEU A 54 -14.19 11.82 -7.87
CA LEU A 54 -14.66 12.88 -8.77
C LEU A 54 -16.00 13.46 -8.28
N GLY A 55 -16.19 14.78 -8.44
CA GLY A 55 -17.49 15.45 -8.18
C GLY A 55 -17.57 16.29 -6.89
N ARG A 56 -18.76 16.86 -6.63
CA ARG A 56 -19.00 17.76 -5.49
C ARG A 56 -19.07 16.96 -4.18
N VAL A 57 -17.99 17.01 -3.42
CA VAL A 57 -17.93 16.57 -2.03
C VAL A 57 -18.84 17.45 -1.16
N ARG A 58 -19.92 16.87 -0.62
CA ARG A 58 -21.01 17.62 0.04
C ARG A 58 -20.74 17.88 1.53
N SER A 59 -19.72 17.25 2.12
CA SER A 59 -19.34 17.41 3.53
C SER A 59 -17.82 17.45 3.73
N GLY A 60 -17.34 18.03 4.85
CA GLY A 60 -15.90 18.11 5.17
C GLY A 60 -15.21 16.74 5.23
N TYR A 61 -15.91 15.71 5.71
CA TYR A 61 -15.42 14.32 5.67
C TYR A 61 -15.22 13.81 4.24
N GLN A 62 -16.14 14.13 3.33
CA GLN A 62 -16.00 13.80 1.92
C GLN A 62 -14.91 14.64 1.25
N ALA A 63 -14.73 15.90 1.66
CA ALA A 63 -13.67 16.76 1.16
C ALA A 63 -12.27 16.25 1.55
N ASP A 64 -12.09 15.76 2.78
CA ASP A 64 -10.84 15.13 3.21
C ASP A 64 -10.59 13.78 2.51
N GLN A 65 -11.66 13.04 2.20
CA GLN A 65 -11.57 11.81 1.42
C GLN A 65 -11.28 12.08 -0.06
N GLY A 66 -11.82 13.16 -0.65
CA GLY A 66 -11.62 13.55 -2.04
C GLY A 66 -10.27 14.22 -2.33
N ARG A 67 -9.59 14.74 -1.31
CA ARG A 67 -8.20 15.23 -1.40
C ARG A 67 -7.16 14.11 -1.46
N ARG A 68 -7.55 12.89 -1.08
CA ARG A 68 -6.66 11.73 -1.03
C ARG A 68 -6.87 10.83 -2.24
N LEU A 69 -5.79 10.22 -2.67
CA LEU A 69 -5.81 9.16 -3.67
C LEU A 69 -6.03 7.83 -2.97
N HIS A 70 -7.11 7.17 -3.35
CA HIS A 70 -7.51 5.86 -2.83
C HIS A 70 -7.07 4.76 -3.78
N VAL A 71 -6.99 3.55 -3.25
CA VAL A 71 -6.71 2.36 -4.06
C VAL A 71 -8.04 1.73 -4.40
N VAL A 72 -8.35 1.60 -5.69
CA VAL A 72 -9.59 1.03 -6.23
C VAL A 72 -9.25 -0.04 -7.25
N ARG A 73 -10.19 -0.94 -7.54
CA ARG A 73 -9.94 -1.99 -8.53
C ARG A 73 -9.76 -1.34 -9.89
N GLU A 74 -8.85 -1.87 -10.71
CA GLU A 74 -8.54 -1.30 -12.03
C GLU A 74 -9.81 -1.23 -12.89
N GLU A 75 -10.67 -2.25 -12.81
CA GLU A 75 -11.97 -2.29 -13.52
C GLU A 75 -13.00 -1.24 -13.03
N ASP A 76 -12.80 -0.65 -11.86
CA ASP A 76 -13.73 0.27 -11.20
C ASP A 76 -13.27 1.75 -11.27
N CYS A 77 -12.10 2.02 -11.87
CA CYS A 77 -11.46 3.33 -11.87
C CYS A 77 -12.20 4.40 -12.69
N ASP A 78 -13.15 4.00 -13.55
CA ASP A 78 -13.87 4.86 -14.47
C ASP A 78 -15.33 5.04 -14.07
N GLY A 79 -15.56 5.74 -12.94
CA GLY A 79 -16.90 6.17 -12.54
C GLY A 79 -17.72 5.17 -11.73
N ALA A 80 -17.16 4.01 -11.34
CA ALA A 80 -17.88 3.05 -10.51
C ALA A 80 -18.08 3.56 -9.08
N ALA A 81 -19.21 3.20 -8.46
CA ALA A 81 -19.53 3.51 -7.05
C ALA A 81 -18.99 2.46 -6.06
N THR A 82 -18.08 1.58 -6.51
CA THR A 82 -17.54 0.52 -5.67
C THR A 82 -16.68 1.09 -4.54
N PRO A 83 -16.60 0.38 -3.40
CA PRO A 83 -15.73 0.82 -2.32
C PRO A 83 -14.26 0.72 -2.72
N ALA A 84 -13.49 1.76 -2.39
CA ALA A 84 -12.04 1.69 -2.35
C ALA A 84 -11.56 0.61 -1.39
N LEU A 85 -10.29 0.23 -1.50
CA LEU A 85 -9.64 -0.74 -0.64
C LEU A 85 -9.79 -0.40 0.84
N CYS A 86 -9.84 0.88 1.23
CA CYS A 86 -10.07 1.29 2.62
C CYS A 86 -11.53 1.24 3.09
N GLY A 87 -12.48 1.03 2.18
CA GLY A 87 -13.93 1.06 2.39
C GLY A 87 -14.59 2.41 2.06
N ALA A 88 -13.83 3.44 1.67
CA ALA A 88 -14.41 4.71 1.22
C ALA A 88 -15.26 4.48 -0.03
N ARG A 89 -16.41 5.16 -0.14
CA ARG A 89 -17.31 5.07 -1.29
C ARG A 89 -17.58 6.46 -1.86
N PRO A 90 -17.70 6.59 -3.19
CA PRO A 90 -18.29 7.77 -3.81
C PRO A 90 -19.70 7.99 -3.21
N GLY A 91 -19.98 9.19 -2.72
CA GLY A 91 -21.32 9.53 -2.21
C GLY A 91 -22.34 9.69 -3.34
N LEU A 92 -23.63 9.85 -3.01
CA LEU A 92 -24.72 10.08 -3.98
C LEU A 92 -24.52 11.30 -4.90
N SER A 93 -23.61 12.21 -4.55
CA SER A 93 -23.29 13.43 -5.32
C SER A 93 -21.91 13.38 -5.99
N SER A 94 -21.20 12.25 -5.87
CA SER A 94 -19.92 12.00 -6.54
C SER A 94 -20.15 11.33 -7.89
N VAL A 95 -19.29 11.61 -8.85
CA VAL A 95 -19.29 11.02 -10.20
C VAL A 95 -18.54 9.68 -10.22
N GLY A 96 -18.17 9.14 -9.05
CA GLY A 96 -17.40 7.91 -8.91
C GLY A 96 -15.91 8.17 -8.71
N TRP A 97 -15.11 7.15 -9.04
CA TRP A 97 -13.66 7.24 -9.07
C TRP A 97 -13.18 7.80 -10.41
N GLY A 98 -12.05 8.50 -10.36
CA GLY A 98 -11.32 8.93 -11.54
C GLY A 98 -9.85 8.60 -11.37
N GLU A 99 -9.29 7.93 -12.36
CA GLU A 99 -7.86 7.70 -12.42
C GLU A 99 -7.09 9.03 -12.36
N ILE A 100 -6.07 9.08 -11.51
CA ILE A 100 -5.03 10.11 -11.61
C ILE A 100 -3.78 9.41 -12.07
N GLU A 101 -3.50 9.53 -13.37
CA GLU A 101 -2.34 8.94 -14.00
C GLU A 101 -1.07 9.31 -13.21
N THR A 102 -0.21 8.32 -13.00
CA THR A 102 1.14 8.45 -12.39
C THR A 102 1.21 8.84 -10.91
N ALA A 103 0.10 9.20 -10.25
CA ALA A 103 0.14 9.60 -8.84
C ALA A 103 -0.06 8.39 -7.90
N PRO A 104 0.80 8.16 -6.89
CA PRO A 104 0.65 7.06 -5.95
C PRO A 104 -0.52 7.28 -4.99
N ALA A 105 -1.04 6.20 -4.39
CA ALA A 105 -2.09 6.32 -3.39
C ALA A 105 -1.59 7.08 -2.14
N THR A 106 -2.40 8.03 -1.66
CA THR A 106 -2.07 8.85 -0.48
C THR A 106 -2.97 8.57 0.72
N CYS A 107 -3.98 7.70 0.57
CA CYS A 107 -4.85 7.30 1.67
C CYS A 107 -4.12 6.32 2.62
N PRO A 108 -3.88 6.69 3.90
CA PRO A 108 -3.10 5.87 4.83
C PRO A 108 -3.76 4.52 5.13
N ARG A 109 -5.10 4.46 5.09
CA ARG A 109 -5.85 3.21 5.28
C ARG A 109 -5.72 2.26 4.09
N CYS A 110 -5.64 2.80 2.87
CA CYS A 110 -5.37 1.99 1.67
C CYS A 110 -3.94 1.45 1.73
N LEU A 111 -2.95 2.30 2.02
CA LEU A 111 -1.55 1.91 2.15
C LEU A 111 -1.35 0.82 3.23
N ALA A 112 -1.99 0.96 4.40
CA ALA A 112 -1.93 -0.06 5.45
C ALA A 112 -2.52 -1.41 5.02
N ARG A 113 -3.63 -1.41 4.26
CA ARG A 113 -4.23 -2.63 3.72
C ARG A 113 -3.35 -3.27 2.64
N LEU A 114 -2.73 -2.46 1.79
CA LEU A 114 -1.76 -2.94 0.81
C LEU A 114 -0.54 -3.62 1.47
N ARG A 115 -0.01 -3.03 2.55
CA ARG A 115 1.07 -3.66 3.34
C ARG A 115 0.67 -5.03 3.87
N LYS A 116 -0.53 -5.11 4.45
CA LYS A 116 -1.06 -6.35 5.02
C LYS A 116 -1.31 -7.41 3.95
N ALA A 117 -1.67 -6.99 2.74
CA ALA A 117 -1.99 -7.89 1.64
C ALA A 117 -0.76 -8.46 0.92
N GLY A 118 0.47 -8.00 1.19
CA GLY A 118 1.69 -8.60 0.62
C GLY A 118 1.84 -8.40 -0.89
N LEU A 119 1.73 -7.14 -1.35
CA LEU A 119 1.82 -6.78 -2.77
C LEU A 119 3.05 -7.33 -3.50
N ARG A 120 2.86 -7.61 -4.79
CA ARG A 120 3.95 -7.68 -5.77
C ARG A 120 3.92 -6.40 -6.59
N GLY A 121 5.03 -5.68 -6.68
CA GLY A 121 5.14 -4.50 -7.54
C GLY A 121 4.94 -4.91 -9.00
N GLY A 122 3.86 -4.46 -9.62
CA GLY A 122 3.58 -4.68 -11.05
C GLY A 122 3.90 -3.42 -11.84
N SER A 123 5.11 -3.33 -12.42
CA SER A 123 5.41 -2.33 -13.44
C SER A 123 4.68 -2.70 -14.73
N ARG A 124 4.00 -1.73 -15.36
CA ARG A 124 3.51 -1.89 -16.74
C ARG A 124 4.72 -2.10 -17.65
N SER A 125 4.79 -3.26 -18.30
CA SER A 125 5.58 -3.50 -19.51
C SER A 125 4.81 -3.03 -20.73
#